data_AF-A0A9X4KDC2-F1
#
_entry.id   AF-A0A9X4KDC2-F1
#
_cell.length_a   1.000
_cell.length_b   1.000
_cell.length_c   1.000
_cell.angle_alpha   90.00
_cell.angle_beta   90.00
_cell.angle_gamma   90.00
#
_symmetry.space_group_name_H-M   'P 1'
#
loop_
_entity.id
_entity.type
_entity.pdbx_description
1 polymer ?
#
loop_
_entity_poly.entity_id
_entity_poly.type
_entity_poly.pdbx_seq_one_letter_code
_entity_poly.pdbx_strand_id
1 'polypeptide(L)'
;METEHIYSVNELIRLREKAQRAIKIQSSELEIDGWSKSDYDIKALLDVFKPLRAREGIIFKSYLYRSGLNGNGIIRAVQASENDQASDLFLGNDLFSPPNPKGSFENLMDGIQGDGSPWSYMCASLFLREALAFGEMWHGISWGHFHIYVPNIEGEESVIPEYWDLDWRRVPPDFTPQVTVTEEAVVVKFYTFCGVGASGVFEHIDTYKKRLLCI
;
A
#
# COMPACT_ATOMS: atom_id res chain seq x y z
N MET A 1 -9.52 12.58 -25.03
CA MET A 1 -10.51 11.47 -24.98
C MET A 1 -10.41 10.78 -23.63
N GLU A 2 -11.54 10.43 -23.04
CA GLU A 2 -11.63 9.68 -21.78
C GLU A 2 -11.80 8.18 -22.09
N THR A 3 -11.07 7.34 -21.37
CA THR A 3 -11.16 5.87 -21.53
C THR A 3 -11.24 5.22 -20.16
N GLU A 4 -12.25 4.37 -19.97
CA GLU A 4 -12.49 3.63 -18.74
C GLU A 4 -12.05 2.17 -18.90
N HIS A 5 -11.34 1.67 -17.88
CA HIS A 5 -10.88 0.30 -17.79
C HIS A 5 -11.42 -0.32 -16.50
N ILE A 6 -12.14 -1.42 -16.63
CA ILE A 6 -12.78 -2.13 -15.51
C ILE A 6 -11.97 -3.39 -15.21
N TYR A 7 -11.75 -3.69 -13.93
CA TYR A 7 -10.96 -4.83 -13.46
C TYR A 7 -11.76 -5.78 -12.60
N SER A 8 -11.35 -7.05 -12.59
CA SER A 8 -11.99 -8.07 -11.76
C SER A 8 -11.71 -7.83 -10.28
N VAL A 9 -12.76 -7.77 -9.47
CA VAL A 9 -12.68 -7.74 -8.00
C VAL A 9 -11.84 -8.91 -7.47
N ASN A 10 -12.05 -10.11 -8.02
CA ASN A 10 -11.32 -11.33 -7.63
C ASN A 10 -9.82 -11.25 -7.96
N GLU A 11 -9.44 -10.54 -9.02
CA GLU A 11 -8.03 -10.31 -9.34
C GLU A 11 -7.38 -9.40 -8.30
N LEU A 12 -8.06 -8.31 -7.91
CA LEU A 12 -7.57 -7.42 -6.86
C LEU A 12 -7.45 -8.13 -5.50
N ILE A 13 -8.43 -8.96 -5.12
CA ILE A 13 -8.38 -9.78 -3.90
C ILE A 13 -7.12 -10.65 -3.90
N ARG A 14 -6.92 -11.44 -4.96
CA ARG A 14 -5.75 -12.33 -5.07
C ARG A 14 -4.43 -11.58 -5.05
N LEU A 15 -4.38 -10.41 -5.69
CA LEU A 15 -3.19 -9.55 -5.72
C LEU A 15 -2.87 -9.04 -4.31
N ARG A 16 -3.90 -8.57 -3.59
CA ARG A 16 -3.79 -8.08 -2.23
C ARG A 16 -3.35 -9.17 -1.25
N GLU A 17 -3.95 -10.35 -1.30
CA GLU A 17 -3.54 -11.48 -0.44
C GLU A 17 -2.08 -11.89 -0.65
N LYS A 18 -1.58 -11.79 -1.90
CA LYS A 18 -0.15 -12.00 -2.19
C LYS A 18 0.70 -10.90 -1.58
N ALA A 19 0.28 -9.64 -1.70
CA ALA A 19 0.99 -8.49 -1.13
C ALA A 19 1.07 -8.57 0.40
N GLN A 20 -0.04 -8.87 1.08
CA GLN A 20 -0.09 -9.05 2.54
C GLN A 20 0.86 -10.16 3.03
N ARG A 21 0.98 -11.25 2.26
CA ARG A 21 1.98 -12.29 2.55
C ARG A 21 3.41 -11.80 2.32
N ALA A 22 3.61 -11.01 1.27
CA ALA A 22 4.92 -10.48 0.90
C ALA A 22 5.45 -9.43 1.87
N ILE A 23 4.61 -8.72 2.62
CA ILE A 23 5.03 -7.73 3.63
C ILE A 23 5.14 -8.29 5.06
N LYS A 24 4.75 -9.55 5.27
CA LYS A 24 4.72 -10.15 6.60
C LYS A 24 6.14 -10.36 7.12
N ILE A 25 6.45 -9.72 8.23
CA ILE A 25 7.75 -9.86 8.92
C ILE A 25 7.75 -11.14 9.74
N GLN A 26 8.80 -11.94 9.61
CA GLN A 26 9.00 -13.11 10.47
C GLN A 26 9.48 -12.64 11.84
N SER A 27 8.81 -13.08 12.90
CA SER A 27 8.99 -12.63 14.29
C SER A 27 10.32 -13.04 14.94
N SER A 28 11.34 -13.41 14.17
CA SER A 28 12.64 -13.86 14.68
C SER A 28 13.67 -12.73 14.85
N GLU A 29 13.37 -11.51 14.40
CA GLU A 29 14.18 -10.33 14.71
C GLU A 29 13.92 -9.91 16.16
N LEU A 30 14.91 -10.18 17.03
CA LEU A 30 14.93 -9.80 18.45
C LEU A 30 14.37 -8.38 18.64
N GLU A 31 13.35 -8.27 19.51
CA GLU A 31 12.54 -7.08 19.78
C GLU A 31 13.40 -5.95 20.39
N ILE A 32 14.13 -5.23 19.54
CA ILE A 32 14.79 -3.98 19.90
C ILE A 32 13.69 -2.95 20.08
N ASP A 33 13.53 -2.46 21.31
CA ASP A 33 12.63 -1.34 21.60
C ASP A 33 13.10 -0.07 20.84
N GLY A 34 12.17 0.61 20.19
CA GLY A 34 12.43 1.75 19.32
C GLY A 34 12.60 1.36 17.85
N TRP A 35 13.26 2.24 17.08
CA TRP A 35 13.52 2.05 15.66
C TRP A 35 14.76 1.20 15.41
N SER A 36 14.64 0.24 14.50
CA SER A 36 15.75 -0.58 13.99
C SER A 36 15.67 -0.69 12.47
N LYS A 37 16.80 -1.01 11.84
CA LYS A 37 16.82 -1.38 10.42
C LYS A 37 16.21 -2.78 10.26
N SER A 38 15.42 -2.97 9.22
CA SER A 38 14.90 -4.28 8.82
C SER A 38 15.67 -4.82 7.62
N ASP A 39 15.79 -6.14 7.55
CA ASP A 39 16.32 -6.83 6.36
C ASP A 39 15.24 -7.05 5.29
N TYR A 40 14.05 -6.47 5.47
CA TYR A 40 12.98 -6.56 4.50
C TYR A 40 13.36 -5.94 3.15
N ASP A 41 13.38 -6.78 2.11
CA ASP A 41 13.55 -6.37 0.73
C ASP A 41 12.20 -6.07 0.07
N ILE A 42 11.96 -4.80 -0.28
CA ILE A 42 10.76 -4.33 -0.98
C ILE A 42 10.53 -5.06 -2.31
N LYS A 43 11.57 -5.66 -2.90
CA LYS A 43 11.45 -6.46 -4.11
C LYS A 43 10.41 -7.57 -3.94
N ALA A 44 10.28 -8.13 -2.74
CA ALA A 44 9.24 -9.12 -2.45
C ALA A 44 7.83 -8.59 -2.73
N LEU A 45 7.56 -7.32 -2.41
CA LEU A 45 6.30 -6.65 -2.71
C LEU A 45 6.20 -6.25 -4.19
N LEU A 46 7.27 -5.69 -4.77
CA LEU A 46 7.29 -5.33 -6.20
C LEU A 46 7.04 -6.53 -7.12
N ASP A 47 7.55 -7.72 -6.78
CA ASP A 47 7.35 -8.95 -7.55
C ASP A 47 5.87 -9.39 -7.59
N VAL A 48 5.06 -8.95 -6.63
CA VAL A 48 3.59 -9.14 -6.65
C VAL A 48 2.96 -8.23 -7.70
N PHE A 49 3.37 -6.96 -7.74
CA PHE A 49 2.83 -5.93 -8.62
C PHE A 49 3.67 -5.77 -9.89
N LYS A 50 3.65 -6.78 -10.76
CA LYS A 50 4.52 -6.91 -11.95
C LYS A 50 4.69 -5.67 -12.85
N PRO A 51 3.67 -4.81 -13.07
CA PRO A 51 3.86 -3.60 -13.87
C PRO A 51 4.77 -2.55 -13.21
N LEU A 52 5.02 -2.66 -11.90
CA LEU A 52 5.82 -1.74 -11.11
C LEU A 52 7.25 -2.23 -10.98
N ARG A 53 8.18 -1.27 -10.91
CA ARG A 53 9.60 -1.50 -10.66
C ARG A 53 10.20 -0.34 -9.90
N ALA A 54 11.36 -0.59 -9.29
CA ALA A 54 12.23 0.47 -8.81
C ALA A 54 12.67 1.36 -9.98
N ARG A 55 12.76 2.67 -9.76
CA ARG A 55 13.44 3.58 -10.68
C ARG A 55 14.93 3.31 -10.70
N GLU A 56 15.54 3.62 -11.84
CA GLU A 56 16.99 3.50 -11.99
C GLU A 56 17.72 4.40 -10.97
N GLY A 57 18.76 3.85 -10.34
CA GLY A 57 19.53 4.56 -9.32
C GLY A 57 18.82 4.72 -7.97
N ILE A 58 17.67 4.07 -7.75
CA ILE A 58 16.96 4.09 -6.46
C ILE A 58 17.11 2.76 -5.74
N ILE A 59 17.38 2.84 -4.44
CA ILE A 59 17.30 1.73 -3.50
C ILE A 59 16.21 2.01 -2.46
N PHE A 60 15.81 0.97 -1.73
CA PHE A 60 14.84 1.08 -0.66
C PHE A 60 15.44 0.62 0.66
N LYS A 61 15.23 1.41 1.71
CA LYS A 61 15.62 1.07 3.08
C LYS A 61 14.36 0.90 3.92
N SER A 62 14.27 -0.22 4.63
CA SER A 62 13.16 -0.57 5.51
C SER A 62 13.58 -0.46 6.97
N TYR A 63 12.69 0.07 7.80
CA TYR A 63 12.89 0.23 9.23
C TYR A 63 11.65 -0.21 9.97
N LEU A 64 11.85 -0.77 11.16
CA LEU A 64 10.79 -1.21 12.05
C LEU A 64 10.87 -0.47 13.36
N TYR A 65 9.69 -0.13 13.88
CA TYR A 65 9.53 0.34 15.24
C TYR A 65 8.88 -0.78 16.06
N ARG A 66 9.40 -1.04 17.26
CA ARG A 66 8.80 -1.95 18.24
C ARG A 66 8.71 -1.28 19.60
N SER A 67 7.58 -1.46 20.29
CA SER A 67 7.39 -0.99 21.66
C SER A 67 6.28 -1.82 22.32
N GLY A 68 6.66 -2.86 23.06
CA GLY A 68 5.72 -3.85 23.58
C GLY A 68 4.96 -4.54 22.45
N LEU A 69 3.62 -4.53 22.49
CA LEU A 69 2.78 -5.11 21.43
C LEU A 69 2.59 -4.19 20.22
N ASN A 70 3.09 -2.95 20.29
CA ASN A 70 2.98 -1.99 19.20
C ASN A 70 4.11 -2.18 18.20
N GLY A 71 3.75 -1.96 16.93
CA GLY A 71 4.69 -2.04 15.84
C GLY A 71 4.27 -1.12 14.70
N ASN A 72 5.26 -0.50 14.08
CA ASN A 72 5.11 0.19 12.80
C ASN A 72 6.33 -0.11 11.95
N GLY A 73 6.24 0.21 10.67
CA GLY A 73 7.38 0.14 9.77
C GLY A 73 7.33 1.30 8.80
N ILE A 74 8.49 1.58 8.21
CA ILE A 74 8.60 2.57 7.17
C ILE A 74 9.58 2.08 6.11
N ILE A 75 9.19 2.26 4.85
CA ILE A 75 10.04 2.00 3.70
C ILE A 75 10.36 3.34 3.06
N ARG A 76 11.64 3.63 2.87
CA ARG A 76 12.14 4.87 2.27
C ARG A 76 12.75 4.56 0.91
N ALA A 77 12.31 5.27 -0.13
CA ALA A 77 13.05 5.36 -1.38
C ALA A 77 14.25 6.29 -1.16
N VAL A 78 15.44 5.89 -1.60
CA VAL A 78 16.69 6.62 -1.40
C VAL A 78 17.49 6.60 -2.70
N GLN A 79 18.08 7.75 -3.05
CA GLN A 79 19.04 7.81 -4.15
C GLN A 79 20.27 6.95 -3.81
N ALA A 80 20.57 5.95 -4.64
CA ALA A 80 21.72 5.09 -4.46
C ALA A 80 23.02 5.92 -4.46
N SER A 81 23.91 5.61 -3.54
CA SER A 81 25.21 6.27 -3.39
C SER A 81 26.32 5.26 -3.09
N GLU A 82 27.57 5.62 -3.40
CA GLU A 82 28.72 4.75 -3.14
C GLU A 82 28.92 4.42 -1.64
N ASN A 83 28.29 5.18 -0.75
CA ASN A 83 28.41 5.08 0.71
C ASN A 83 27.12 4.61 1.39
N ASP A 84 26.27 3.84 0.70
CA ASP A 84 24.99 3.33 1.24
C ASP A 84 25.12 2.44 2.49
N GLN A 85 26.35 2.07 2.86
CA GLN A 85 26.71 1.39 4.11
C GLN A 85 26.88 2.33 5.32
N ALA A 86 26.85 3.65 5.15
CA ALA A 86 26.89 4.59 6.27
C ALA A 86 25.75 4.29 7.24
N SER A 87 26.05 4.18 8.54
CA SER A 87 25.06 3.85 9.56
C SER A 87 23.92 4.87 9.53
N ASP A 88 22.70 4.39 9.31
CA ASP A 88 21.52 5.22 9.45
C ASP A 88 21.46 5.70 10.91
N LEU A 89 21.40 7.03 11.12
CA LEU A 89 21.37 7.60 12.47
C LEU A 89 19.98 7.39 13.08
N PHE A 90 19.91 6.57 14.13
CA PHE A 90 18.71 6.38 14.95
C PHE A 90 18.73 7.38 16.09
N LEU A 91 17.90 8.43 16.01
CA LEU A 91 17.78 9.41 17.09
C LEU A 91 16.56 9.07 17.95
N GLY A 92 16.76 8.16 18.91
CA GLY A 92 15.81 7.88 19.99
C GLY A 92 14.75 6.80 19.70
N ASN A 93 13.93 6.54 20.73
CA ASN A 93 12.82 5.56 20.70
C ASN A 93 11.46 6.24 20.43
N ASP A 94 11.46 7.42 19.82
CA ASP A 94 10.21 8.13 19.51
C ASP A 94 9.59 7.59 18.21
N LEU A 95 8.37 7.07 18.32
CA LEU A 95 7.59 6.60 17.19
C LEU A 95 7.42 7.68 16.11
N PHE A 96 7.31 8.96 16.50
CA PHE A 96 7.07 10.07 15.59
C PHE A 96 8.34 10.62 14.93
N SER A 97 9.50 10.06 15.25
CA SER A 97 10.80 10.43 14.71
C SER A 97 11.43 9.26 13.93
N PRO A 98 10.81 8.79 12.83
CA PRO A 98 11.32 7.66 12.07
C PRO A 98 12.66 7.96 11.42
N PRO A 99 13.50 6.93 11.16
CA PRO A 99 14.73 7.08 10.40
C PRO A 99 14.49 7.77 9.05
N ASN A 100 15.35 8.75 8.75
CA ASN A 100 15.34 9.49 7.50
C ASN A 100 16.75 9.54 6.92
N PRO A 101 17.19 8.51 6.19
CA PRO A 101 18.52 8.45 5.63
C PRO A 101 18.74 9.59 4.62
N LYS A 102 19.99 10.04 4.51
CA LYS A 102 20.34 11.10 3.55
C LYS A 102 20.02 10.64 2.12
N GLY A 103 19.43 11.53 1.33
CA GLY A 103 19.00 11.21 -0.04
C GLY A 103 17.65 10.49 -0.11
N SER A 104 16.92 10.41 1.00
CA SER A 104 15.52 9.96 0.99
C SER A 104 14.64 10.89 0.17
N PHE A 105 13.76 10.31 -0.62
CA PHE A 105 12.65 11.02 -1.21
C PHE A 105 11.58 11.32 -0.14
N GLU A 106 10.81 12.38 -0.36
CA GLU A 106 9.68 12.71 0.52
C GLU A 106 8.58 11.63 0.43
N ASN A 107 8.31 11.13 -0.79
CA ASN A 107 7.33 10.09 -1.03
C ASN A 107 7.99 8.79 -1.50
N LEU A 108 7.54 7.65 -0.97
CA LEU A 108 7.99 6.33 -1.41
C LEU A 108 7.78 6.12 -2.92
N MET A 109 6.66 6.61 -3.46
CA MET A 109 6.30 6.46 -4.87
C MET A 109 7.23 7.21 -5.83
N ASP A 110 7.98 8.21 -5.34
CA ASP A 110 9.03 8.87 -6.14
C ASP A 110 10.18 7.90 -6.50
N GLY A 111 10.31 6.79 -5.79
CA GLY A 111 11.24 5.70 -6.12
C GLY A 111 10.67 4.63 -7.06
N ILE A 112 9.38 4.70 -7.39
CA ILE A 112 8.64 3.65 -8.11
C ILE A 112 8.27 4.15 -9.50
N GLN A 113 8.33 3.25 -10.48
CA GLN A 113 7.87 3.50 -11.84
C GLN A 113 7.01 2.33 -12.31
N GLY A 114 5.90 2.63 -12.98
CA GLY A 114 5.14 1.62 -13.72
C GLY A 114 5.35 1.69 -15.22
N ASP A 115 4.72 0.78 -15.94
CA ASP A 115 4.76 0.70 -17.41
C ASP A 115 3.84 1.70 -18.13
N GLY A 116 3.06 2.50 -17.38
CA GLY A 116 2.15 3.51 -17.93
C GLY A 116 0.80 2.96 -18.40
N SER A 117 0.57 1.65 -18.28
CA SER A 117 -0.74 1.04 -18.53
C SER A 117 -1.74 1.46 -17.44
N PRO A 118 -3.06 1.50 -17.74
CA PRO A 118 -4.08 1.72 -16.72
C PRO A 118 -3.96 0.73 -15.54
N TRP A 119 -3.54 -0.51 -15.81
CA TRP A 119 -3.35 -1.53 -14.79
C TRP A 119 -2.20 -1.20 -13.83
N SER A 120 -1.11 -0.59 -14.32
CA SER A 120 0.00 -0.16 -13.47
C SER A 120 -0.43 0.86 -12.40
N TYR A 121 -1.39 1.73 -12.70
CA TYR A 121 -1.94 2.69 -11.72
C TYR A 121 -2.80 2.01 -10.65
N MET A 122 -3.62 1.02 -11.03
CA MET A 122 -4.35 0.19 -10.05
C MET A 122 -3.37 -0.59 -9.15
N CYS A 123 -2.32 -1.16 -9.75
CA CYS A 123 -1.25 -1.82 -9.01
C CYS A 123 -0.53 -0.86 -8.05
N ALA A 124 -0.20 0.36 -8.48
CA ALA A 124 0.46 1.36 -7.64
C ALA A 124 -0.41 1.81 -6.45
N SER A 125 -1.70 1.98 -6.69
CA SER A 125 -2.69 2.30 -5.65
C SER A 125 -2.70 1.26 -4.53
N LEU A 126 -2.73 -0.03 -4.89
CA LEU A 126 -2.67 -1.12 -3.93
C LEU A 126 -1.27 -1.26 -3.30
N PHE A 127 -0.21 -1.18 -4.11
CA PHE A 127 1.17 -1.27 -3.65
C PHE A 127 1.47 -0.26 -2.56
N LEU A 128 1.09 1.01 -2.74
CA LEU A 128 1.36 2.06 -1.76
C LEU A 128 0.72 1.73 -0.40
N ARG A 129 -0.54 1.29 -0.41
CA ARG A 129 -1.25 0.94 0.83
C ARG A 129 -0.61 -0.25 1.54
N GLU A 130 -0.22 -1.28 0.79
CA GLU A 130 0.48 -2.44 1.36
C GLU A 130 1.88 -2.09 1.86
N ALA A 131 2.61 -1.22 1.16
CA ALA A 131 3.93 -0.76 1.58
C ALA A 131 3.87 0.13 2.83
N LEU A 132 2.84 0.98 2.96
CA LEU A 132 2.61 1.79 4.16
C LEU A 132 2.16 0.93 5.36
N ALA A 133 1.50 -0.20 5.11
CA ALA A 133 1.13 -1.17 6.14
C ALA A 133 2.30 -2.03 6.65
N PHE A 134 3.49 -1.88 6.06
CA PHE A 134 4.67 -2.62 6.47
C PHE A 134 4.96 -2.38 7.95
N GLY A 135 5.13 -3.47 8.71
CA GLY A 135 5.52 -3.39 10.13
C GLY A 135 4.41 -3.02 11.11
N GLU A 136 3.21 -2.71 10.65
CA GLU A 136 2.05 -2.38 11.50
C GLU A 136 1.68 -3.56 12.42
N MET A 137 1.47 -3.28 13.70
CA MET A 137 0.99 -4.24 14.69
C MET A 137 0.01 -3.58 15.67
N TRP A 138 -0.95 -4.37 16.13
CA TRP A 138 -1.94 -3.99 17.14
C TRP A 138 -2.70 -2.71 16.76
N HIS A 139 -2.60 -1.63 17.55
CA HIS A 139 -3.26 -0.35 17.23
C HIS A 139 -2.62 0.41 16.06
N GLY A 140 -1.45 0.00 15.57
CA GLY A 140 -0.84 0.57 14.38
C GLY A 140 -1.46 0.11 13.07
N ILE A 141 -2.35 -0.90 13.08
CA ILE A 141 -2.94 -1.45 11.87
C ILE A 141 -3.93 -0.45 11.27
N SER A 142 -3.51 0.21 10.19
CA SER A 142 -4.32 1.20 9.48
C SER A 142 -4.97 0.61 8.22
N TRP A 143 -4.32 -0.37 7.59
CA TRP A 143 -4.79 -0.97 6.33
C TRP A 143 -5.14 -2.46 6.44
N GLY A 144 -4.48 -3.19 7.34
CA GLY A 144 -4.63 -4.65 7.45
C GLY A 144 -6.04 -5.15 7.76
N HIS A 145 -6.93 -4.30 8.28
CA HIS A 145 -8.33 -4.65 8.57
C HIS A 145 -9.29 -4.45 7.39
N PHE A 146 -8.84 -3.81 6.32
CA PHE A 146 -9.65 -3.61 5.13
C PHE A 146 -9.64 -4.88 4.28
N HIS A 147 -10.72 -5.14 3.55
CA HIS A 147 -10.84 -6.17 2.53
C HIS A 147 -11.35 -5.54 1.24
N ILE A 148 -10.92 -6.01 0.06
CA ILE A 148 -11.52 -5.53 -1.20
C ILE A 148 -13.02 -5.90 -1.15
N TYR A 149 -13.88 -4.92 -1.37
CA TYR A 149 -15.31 -5.12 -1.23
C TYR A 149 -15.87 -5.87 -2.45
N VAL A 150 -16.71 -6.88 -2.18
CA VAL A 150 -17.51 -7.57 -3.17
C VAL A 150 -18.98 -7.35 -2.79
N PRO A 151 -19.81 -6.71 -3.64
CA PRO A 151 -21.23 -6.62 -3.36
C PRO A 151 -21.82 -8.04 -3.37
N ASN A 152 -22.80 -8.27 -2.49
CA ASN A 152 -23.47 -9.56 -2.43
C ASN A 152 -24.22 -9.81 -3.75
N ILE A 153 -23.84 -10.86 -4.48
CA ILE A 153 -24.58 -11.35 -5.65
C ILE A 153 -25.55 -12.41 -5.13
N GLU A 154 -26.84 -12.31 -5.49
CA GLU A 154 -27.84 -13.31 -5.08
C GLU A 154 -27.34 -14.74 -5.38
N GLY A 155 -27.18 -15.56 -4.35
CA GLY A 155 -26.81 -16.97 -4.46
C GLY A 155 -25.38 -17.35 -4.08
N GLU A 156 -24.51 -16.40 -3.70
CA GLU A 156 -23.18 -16.69 -3.14
C GLU A 156 -23.11 -16.36 -1.64
N GLU A 157 -22.53 -17.27 -0.83
CA GLU A 157 -22.25 -17.00 0.58
C GLU A 157 -21.23 -15.86 0.70
N SER A 158 -21.68 -14.68 1.14
CA SER A 158 -20.81 -13.53 1.39
C SER A 158 -19.87 -13.80 2.57
N VAL A 159 -18.59 -13.46 2.39
CA VAL A 159 -17.58 -13.45 3.48
C VAL A 159 -17.61 -12.14 4.27
N ILE A 160 -18.45 -11.18 3.87
CA ILE A 160 -18.59 -9.84 4.45
C ILE A 160 -20.01 -9.71 5.05
N PRO A 161 -20.18 -9.10 6.25
CA PRO A 161 -21.49 -8.98 6.88
C PRO A 161 -22.52 -8.38 5.93
N GLU A 162 -23.74 -8.87 6.09
CA GLU A 162 -24.83 -8.60 5.15
C GLU A 162 -25.12 -7.10 5.05
N TYR A 163 -25.39 -6.69 3.81
CA TYR A 163 -25.48 -5.32 3.25
C TYR A 163 -26.37 -4.30 4.01
N TRP A 164 -27.14 -4.72 5.02
CA TRP A 164 -28.16 -3.91 5.71
C TRP A 164 -27.71 -3.21 7.00
N ASP A 165 -26.54 -3.50 7.55
CA ASP A 165 -26.07 -2.89 8.81
C ASP A 165 -25.16 -1.65 8.62
N LEU A 166 -24.98 -1.17 7.39
CA LEU A 166 -24.10 -0.04 7.07
C LEU A 166 -24.91 1.23 6.76
N ASP A 167 -24.59 2.34 7.43
CA ASP A 167 -25.26 3.63 7.26
C ASP A 167 -24.67 4.40 6.06
N TRP A 168 -25.16 4.09 4.87
CA TRP A 168 -24.69 4.68 3.62
C TRP A 168 -25.34 6.04 3.35
N ARG A 169 -24.54 7.11 3.25
CA ARG A 169 -25.03 8.40 2.73
C ARG A 169 -25.43 8.32 1.25
N ARG A 170 -24.72 7.51 0.46
CA ARG A 170 -25.03 7.19 -0.94
C ARG A 170 -24.29 5.92 -1.33
N VAL A 171 -25.03 4.88 -1.71
CA VAL A 171 -24.44 3.64 -2.21
C VAL A 171 -24.00 3.84 -3.67
N PRO A 172 -22.76 3.48 -4.04
CA PRO A 172 -22.34 3.43 -5.44
C PRO A 172 -23.23 2.47 -6.25
N PRO A 173 -23.59 2.82 -7.50
CA PRO A 173 -24.35 1.91 -8.36
C PRO A 173 -23.51 0.71 -8.84
N ASP A 174 -22.19 0.84 -8.80
CA ASP A 174 -21.23 -0.17 -9.22
C ASP A 174 -19.99 -0.12 -8.31
N PHE A 175 -19.60 -1.28 -7.81
CA PHE A 175 -18.42 -1.47 -6.95
C PHE A 175 -17.20 -1.96 -7.71
N THR A 176 -17.31 -2.14 -9.03
CA THR A 176 -16.25 -2.70 -9.83
C THR A 176 -15.04 -1.76 -9.85
N PRO A 177 -13.83 -2.27 -9.55
CA PRO A 177 -12.62 -1.47 -9.61
C PRO A 177 -12.40 -0.94 -11.02
N GLN A 178 -12.08 0.34 -11.11
CA GLN A 178 -11.94 1.03 -12.39
C GLN A 178 -10.75 1.96 -12.43
N VAL A 179 -10.22 2.14 -13.64
CA VAL A 179 -9.21 3.14 -13.95
C VAL A 179 -9.70 3.97 -15.12
N THR A 180 -9.86 5.27 -14.88
CA THR A 180 -10.28 6.24 -15.88
C THR A 180 -9.06 7.05 -16.32
N VAL A 181 -8.78 7.03 -17.62
CA VAL A 181 -7.64 7.72 -18.22
C VAL A 181 -8.15 8.92 -19.02
N THR A 182 -7.64 10.11 -18.68
CA THR A 182 -7.89 11.35 -19.42
C THR A 182 -6.60 11.88 -20.04
N GLU A 183 -6.65 13.04 -20.68
CA GLU A 183 -5.44 13.71 -21.20
C GLU A 183 -4.53 14.22 -20.08
N GLU A 184 -5.11 14.57 -18.93
CA GLU A 184 -4.40 15.24 -17.84
C GLU A 184 -4.03 14.29 -16.70
N ALA A 185 -4.84 13.26 -16.47
CA ALA A 185 -4.74 12.40 -15.30
C ALA A 185 -5.16 10.95 -15.57
N VAL A 186 -4.80 10.09 -14.60
CA VAL A 186 -5.34 8.75 -14.44
C VAL A 186 -5.98 8.67 -13.06
N VAL A 187 -7.24 8.26 -13.00
CA VAL A 187 -8.01 8.14 -11.75
C VAL A 187 -8.28 6.67 -11.50
N VAL A 188 -7.85 6.16 -10.35
CA VAL A 188 -8.12 4.81 -9.88
C VAL A 188 -9.24 4.88 -8.85
N LYS A 189 -10.25 4.03 -8.99
CA LYS A 189 -11.36 3.91 -8.03
C LYS A 189 -11.61 2.46 -7.68
N PHE A 190 -11.76 2.16 -6.39
CA PHE A 190 -12.17 0.85 -5.89
C PHE A 190 -12.74 0.99 -4.47
N TYR A 191 -13.30 -0.10 -3.95
CA TYR A 191 -13.98 -0.11 -2.66
C TYR A 191 -13.41 -1.17 -1.73
N THR A 192 -13.44 -0.88 -0.44
CA THR A 192 -13.03 -1.83 0.60
C THR A 192 -13.99 -1.85 1.77
N PHE A 193 -14.15 -2.99 2.41
CA PHE A 193 -14.85 -3.11 3.68
C PHE A 193 -13.87 -3.18 4.85
N CYS A 194 -14.15 -2.51 5.96
CA CYS A 194 -13.48 -2.70 7.24
C CYS A 194 -14.53 -3.06 8.29
N GLY A 195 -14.31 -4.15 9.03
CA GLY A 195 -15.21 -4.61 10.10
C GLY A 195 -14.79 -4.18 11.50
N VAL A 196 -13.67 -3.45 11.64
CA VAL A 196 -13.10 -3.06 12.94
C VAL A 196 -13.32 -1.56 13.17
N GLY A 197 -13.81 -1.20 14.35
CA GLY A 197 -14.10 0.19 14.70
C GLY A 197 -15.37 0.71 14.01
N ALA A 198 -15.23 1.77 13.20
CA ALA A 198 -16.32 2.28 12.37
C ALA A 198 -16.53 1.36 11.16
N SER A 199 -17.22 0.24 11.39
CA SER A 199 -17.54 -0.75 10.36
C SER A 199 -18.19 -0.08 9.15
N GLY A 200 -17.70 -0.38 7.95
CA GLY A 200 -18.12 0.35 6.77
C GLY A 200 -17.45 -0.08 5.48
N VAL A 201 -18.03 0.38 4.37
CA VAL A 201 -17.37 0.33 3.07
C VAL A 201 -16.86 1.72 2.73
N PHE A 202 -15.65 1.75 2.19
CA PHE A 202 -14.87 2.93 1.94
C PHE A 202 -14.55 3.00 0.45
N GLU A 203 -14.81 4.16 -0.14
CA GLU A 203 -14.39 4.49 -1.50
C GLU A 203 -12.95 5.00 -1.49
N HIS A 204 -12.13 4.44 -2.37
CA HIS A 204 -10.77 4.89 -2.61
C HIS A 204 -10.71 5.53 -3.98
N ILE A 205 -10.21 6.78 -4.04
CA ILE A 205 -9.96 7.51 -5.29
C ILE A 205 -8.53 8.02 -5.27
N ASP A 206 -7.68 7.49 -6.13
CA ASP A 206 -6.31 7.95 -6.31
C ASP A 206 -6.15 8.62 -7.67
N THR A 207 -5.55 9.81 -7.71
CA THR A 207 -5.37 10.59 -8.94
C THR A 207 -3.90 10.80 -9.25
N TYR A 208 -3.49 10.37 -10.44
CA TYR A 208 -2.12 10.45 -10.95
C TYR A 208 -2.04 11.45 -12.09
N LYS A 209 -1.15 12.44 -12.02
CA LYS A 209 -0.99 13.46 -13.06
C LYS A 209 -0.05 12.97 -14.16
N LYS A 210 -0.48 12.98 -15.43
CA LYS A 210 0.33 12.51 -16.56
C LYS A 210 1.59 13.34 -16.86
N ARG A 211 1.67 14.58 -16.37
CA ARG A 211 2.82 15.47 -16.63
C ARG A 211 4.08 15.10 -15.84
N LEU A 212 3.98 14.17 -14.89
CA LEU A 212 5.12 13.60 -14.18
C LEU A 212 5.29 12.19 -14.77
N LEU A 213 6.49 11.83 -15.24
CA LEU A 213 6.84 10.51 -15.80
C LEU A 213 6.89 9.41 -14.71
N CYS A 214 6.08 9.60 -13.69
CA CYS A 214 6.20 9.12 -12.33
C CYS A 214 4.78 8.80 -11.89
N ILE A 215 4.57 7.58 -11.39
CA ILE A 215 3.34 7.24 -10.66
C ILE A 215 3.40 7.94 -9.31
#